data_AF-A0A937YUE2-F1
#
_entry.id   AF-A0A937YUE2-F1
#
_cell.length_a   1.000
_cell.length_b   1.000
_cell.length_c   1.000
_cell.angle_alpha   90.00
_cell.angle_beta   90.00
_cell.angle_gamma   90.00
#
_symmetry.space_group_name_H-M   'P 1'
#
loop_
_entity.id
_entity.type
_entity.pdbx_description
1 polymer ?
#
loop_
_entity_poly.entity_id
_entity_poly.type
_entity_poly.pdbx_seq_one_letter_code
_entity_poly.pdbx_strand_id
1 'polypeptide(L)'
;MSRGTVAKVSAEPTVLEERQLIGRFVSPGSVAETRAELRQGNRAHALPPAAAPTPAASGDWVVVRALCRVRRHEDREDDILKVCEVLQLEPFDSTPLVVRQVESGGATLRFLTPIEVEPRPVHDMYALDFPPLDIMASGETRAEAEAAFLDELAWLWETYAQADATTLAEDAAELRATLPGMVQKGAS
;
A
#
# COMPACT_ATOMS: atom_id res chain seq x y z
N MET A 1 -42.88 -4.70 44.55
CA MET A 1 -42.04 -5.67 43.82
C MET A 1 -41.88 -5.18 42.38
N SER A 2 -40.81 -4.45 42.08
CA SER A 2 -40.55 -3.95 40.72
C SER A 2 -39.62 -4.93 40.02
N ARG A 3 -40.11 -5.56 38.94
CA ARG A 3 -39.28 -6.34 38.02
C ARG A 3 -38.62 -5.37 37.05
N GLY A 4 -37.29 -5.24 37.16
CA GLY A 4 -36.49 -4.52 36.19
C GLY A 4 -36.41 -5.31 34.88
N THR A 5 -36.87 -4.70 33.79
CA THR A 5 -36.65 -5.18 32.43
C THR A 5 -35.18 -4.94 32.08
N VAL A 6 -34.39 -6.01 32.01
CA VAL A 6 -33.04 -5.96 31.44
C VAL A 6 -33.21 -5.95 29.92
N ALA A 7 -32.94 -4.81 29.29
CA ALA A 7 -32.82 -4.74 27.84
C ALA A 7 -31.68 -5.66 27.41
N LYS A 8 -31.99 -6.73 26.67
CA LYS A 8 -30.98 -7.49 25.93
C LYS A 8 -30.40 -6.53 24.89
N VAL A 9 -29.21 -6.02 25.14
CA VAL A 9 -28.38 -5.40 24.10
C VAL A 9 -28.10 -6.52 23.10
N SER A 10 -28.79 -6.50 21.96
CA SER A 10 -28.44 -7.39 20.85
C SER A 10 -27.05 -6.98 20.41
N ALA A 11 -26.06 -7.86 20.60
CA ALA A 11 -24.74 -7.63 20.03
C ALA A 11 -24.90 -7.53 18.51
N GLU A 12 -24.37 -6.47 17.92
CA GLU A 12 -24.32 -6.33 16.46
C GLU A 12 -23.59 -7.55 15.88
N PRO A 13 -24.03 -8.08 14.72
CA PRO A 13 -23.38 -9.24 14.11
C PRO A 13 -21.94 -8.91 13.73
N THR A 14 -21.04 -9.85 14.00
CA THR A 14 -19.61 -9.70 13.72
C THR A 14 -19.08 -10.90 12.97
N VAL A 15 -18.15 -10.66 12.05
CA VAL A 15 -17.45 -11.69 11.27
C VAL A 15 -15.99 -11.76 11.71
N LEU A 16 -15.42 -12.97 11.65
CA LEU A 16 -13.99 -13.23 11.86
C LEU A 16 -13.37 -13.56 10.50
N GLU A 17 -12.37 -12.79 10.08
CA GLU A 17 -11.70 -12.97 8.78
C GLU A 17 -10.20 -12.74 8.90
N GLU A 18 -9.46 -13.12 7.85
CA GLU A 18 -8.05 -12.82 7.71
C GLU A 18 -7.89 -11.53 6.89
N ARG A 19 -7.08 -10.60 7.39
CA ARG A 19 -6.87 -9.31 6.76
C ARG A 19 -5.44 -8.84 6.93
N GLN A 20 -4.93 -8.24 5.87
CA GLN A 20 -3.64 -7.59 5.89
C GLN A 20 -3.77 -6.19 6.50
N LEU A 21 -2.84 -5.86 7.40
CA LEU A 21 -2.74 -4.54 8.02
C LEU A 21 -1.30 -4.04 7.92
N ILE A 22 -1.13 -2.73 7.80
CA ILE A 22 0.18 -2.08 7.91
C ILE A 22 0.22 -1.28 9.19
N GLY A 23 1.32 -1.39 9.92
CA GLY A 23 1.48 -0.69 11.18
C GLY A 23 2.92 -0.34 11.48
N ARG A 24 3.09 0.28 12.64
CA ARG A 24 4.41 0.47 13.23
C ARG A 24 4.55 -0.46 14.42
N PHE A 25 5.72 -1.08 14.51
CA PHE A 25 6.07 -2.02 15.55
C PHE A 25 7.36 -1.55 16.23
N VAL A 26 7.37 -1.42 17.55
CA VAL A 26 8.63 -1.42 18.32
C VAL A 26 8.75 -2.77 18.95
N SER A 27 9.92 -3.39 18.83
CA SER A 27 10.26 -4.46 19.73
C SER A 27 11.05 -3.91 20.91
N PRO A 28 10.43 -3.76 22.09
CA PRO A 28 11.22 -3.57 23.30
C PRO A 28 12.00 -4.86 23.52
N GLY A 29 13.23 -4.78 24.03
CA GLY A 29 14.07 -5.94 24.33
C GLY A 29 13.50 -6.94 25.36
N SER A 30 12.20 -6.93 25.61
CA SER A 30 11.40 -7.80 26.48
C SER A 30 10.00 -7.99 25.88
N VAL A 31 9.54 -9.25 25.81
CA VAL A 31 8.22 -9.66 25.28
C VAL A 31 7.05 -8.97 26.01
N ALA A 32 7.27 -8.54 27.26
CA ALA A 32 6.23 -7.97 28.12
C ALA A 32 5.77 -6.54 27.74
N GLU A 33 6.50 -5.83 26.86
CA GLU A 33 6.22 -4.41 26.56
C GLU A 33 5.93 -4.14 25.09
N THR A 34 5.73 -5.19 24.28
CA THR A 34 5.50 -5.03 22.84
C THR A 34 4.37 -4.04 22.56
N ARG A 35 4.73 -2.90 21.97
CA ARG A 35 3.79 -1.88 21.51
C ARG A 35 3.77 -1.92 20.00
N ALA A 36 2.65 -2.37 19.48
CA ALA A 36 2.38 -2.39 18.06
C ALA A 36 1.08 -1.64 17.80
N GLU A 37 1.18 -0.65 16.91
CA GLU A 37 0.04 0.07 16.38
C GLU A 37 -0.16 -0.41 14.94
N LEU A 38 -1.08 -1.36 14.74
CA LEU A 38 -1.58 -1.64 13.40
C LEU A 38 -2.59 -0.56 13.03
N ARG A 39 -2.43 0.03 11.85
CA ARG A 39 -3.33 1.09 11.39
C ARG A 39 -4.19 0.58 10.23
N GLN A 40 -5.45 0.98 10.28
CA GLN A 40 -6.35 0.92 9.14
C GLN A 40 -7.00 2.31 9.02
N GLY A 41 -6.77 3.00 7.92
CA GLY A 41 -7.17 4.41 7.83
C GLY A 41 -6.50 5.25 8.92
N ASN A 42 -7.33 5.94 9.71
CA ASN A 42 -6.93 6.77 10.85
C ASN A 42 -7.01 6.06 12.21
N ARG A 43 -7.38 4.78 12.25
CA ARG A 43 -7.55 4.03 13.51
C ARG A 43 -6.33 3.18 13.82
N ALA A 44 -5.94 3.14 15.08
CA ALA A 44 -4.88 2.28 15.60
C ALA A 44 -5.48 1.13 16.39
N HIS A 45 -4.98 -0.09 16.16
CA HIS A 45 -5.39 -1.30 16.84
C HIS A 45 -4.19 -1.89 17.59
N ALA A 46 -4.39 -2.18 18.88
CA ALA A 46 -3.40 -2.85 19.70
C ALA A 46 -3.28 -4.33 19.32
N LEU A 47 -2.05 -4.84 19.23
CA LEU A 47 -1.80 -6.26 19.03
C LEU A 47 -2.03 -7.07 20.32
N PRO A 48 -2.47 -8.34 20.20
CA PRO A 48 -2.45 -9.26 21.33
C PRO A 48 -0.99 -9.54 21.77
N PRO A 49 -0.73 -9.71 23.09
CA PRO A 49 0.64 -9.84 23.63
C PRO A 49 1.45 -11.03 23.07
N ALA A 50 0.78 -12.08 22.61
CA ALA A 50 1.39 -13.32 22.14
C ALA A 50 1.94 -13.25 20.69
N ALA A 51 1.71 -12.13 20.00
CA ALA A 51 2.01 -11.95 18.58
C ALA A 51 3.28 -11.14 18.27
N ALA A 52 4.07 -10.82 19.30
CA ALA A 52 5.26 -10.00 19.15
C ALA A 52 6.37 -10.76 18.39
N PRO A 53 6.84 -10.32 17.21
CA PRO A 53 8.10 -10.78 16.65
C PRO A 53 9.24 -10.65 17.67
N THR A 54 10.17 -11.62 17.59
CA THR A 54 11.42 -11.59 18.33
C THR A 54 12.11 -10.24 18.15
N PRO A 55 12.53 -9.56 19.24
CA PRO A 55 13.10 -8.24 19.14
C PRO A 55 14.30 -8.14 18.22
N ALA A 56 14.20 -7.25 17.23
CA ALA A 56 15.36 -6.54 16.73
C ALA A 56 15.95 -5.77 17.93
N ALA A 57 17.28 -5.82 18.09
CA ALA A 57 17.97 -5.32 19.28
C ALA A 57 17.87 -3.80 19.49
N SER A 58 17.19 -3.06 18.62
CA SER A 58 17.03 -1.61 18.74
C SER A 58 15.57 -1.24 18.99
N GLY A 59 15.36 -0.31 19.92
CA GLY A 59 14.05 0.26 20.24
C GLY A 59 13.50 1.20 19.16
N ASP A 60 13.83 0.95 17.89
CA ASP A 60 13.37 1.73 16.75
C ASP A 60 12.01 1.21 16.27
N TRP A 61 11.18 2.12 15.79
CA TRP A 61 9.93 1.77 15.12
C TRP A 61 10.23 1.23 13.72
N VAL A 62 9.79 0.01 13.44
CA VAL A 62 9.82 -0.59 12.11
C VAL A 62 8.40 -0.60 11.55
N VAL A 63 8.25 -0.22 10.27
CA VAL A 63 6.98 -0.40 9.57
C VAL A 63 6.86 -1.88 9.21
N VAL A 64 5.72 -2.48 9.54
CA VAL A 64 5.48 -3.91 9.33
C VAL A 64 4.19 -4.13 8.58
N ARG A 65 4.18 -5.18 7.76
CA ARG A 65 2.96 -5.82 7.26
C ARG A 65 2.61 -6.98 8.17
N ALA A 66 1.35 -7.04 8.56
CA ALA A 66 0.85 -8.11 9.42
C ALA A 66 -0.39 -8.73 8.79
N LEU A 67 -0.36 -10.04 8.54
CA LEU A 67 -1.57 -10.80 8.28
C LEU A 67 -2.20 -11.14 9.63
N CYS A 68 -3.42 -10.68 9.83
CA CYS A 68 -4.10 -10.81 11.12
C CYS A 68 -5.43 -11.51 10.94
N ARG A 69 -5.85 -12.24 11.98
CA ARG A 69 -7.25 -12.60 12.14
C ARG A 69 -7.96 -11.47 12.88
N VAL A 70 -8.93 -10.86 12.23
CA VAL A 70 -9.62 -9.67 12.74
C VAL A 70 -11.10 -9.94 12.91
N ARG A 71 -11.71 -9.28 13.88
CA ARG A 71 -13.16 -9.20 14.04
C ARG A 71 -13.64 -7.85 13.53
N ARG A 72 -14.64 -7.84 12.67
CA ARG A 72 -15.31 -6.63 12.16
C ARG A 72 -16.82 -6.77 12.21
N HIS A 73 -17.53 -5.68 11.96
CA HIS A 73 -18.96 -5.73 11.70
C HIS A 73 -19.25 -6.46 10.38
N GLU A 74 -20.34 -7.24 10.33
CA GLU A 74 -20.76 -7.93 9.10
C GLU A 74 -21.07 -6.93 7.97
N ASP A 75 -21.76 -5.84 8.29
CA ASP A 75 -22.23 -4.83 7.34
C ASP A 75 -21.22 -3.69 7.07
N ARG A 76 -20.03 -3.72 7.67
CA ARG A 76 -19.00 -2.69 7.49
C ARG A 76 -17.64 -3.35 7.29
N GLU A 77 -17.30 -3.57 6.04
CA GLU A 77 -16.06 -4.26 5.66
C GLU A 77 -14.83 -3.56 6.22
N ASP A 78 -14.78 -2.23 6.23
CA ASP A 78 -13.61 -1.48 6.70
C ASP A 78 -13.57 -1.19 8.20
N ASP A 79 -14.54 -1.67 8.98
CA ASP A 79 -14.65 -1.36 10.41
C ASP A 79 -14.12 -2.51 11.27
N ILE A 80 -12.80 -2.59 11.40
CA ILE A 80 -12.16 -3.55 12.31
C ILE A 80 -12.49 -3.17 13.75
N LEU A 81 -13.18 -4.08 14.44
CA LEU A 81 -13.48 -3.96 15.87
C LEU A 81 -12.27 -4.36 16.72
N LYS A 82 -11.58 -5.44 16.30
CA LYS A 82 -10.50 -6.03 17.09
C LYS A 82 -9.56 -6.88 16.24
N VAL A 83 -8.26 -6.75 16.49
CA VAL A 83 -7.25 -7.74 16.08
C VAL A 83 -7.26 -8.89 17.09
N CYS A 84 -7.66 -10.08 16.63
CA CYS A 84 -7.77 -11.27 17.48
C CYS A 84 -6.44 -12.03 17.58
N GLU A 85 -5.73 -12.13 16.46
CA GLU A 85 -4.50 -12.91 16.31
C GLU A 85 -3.66 -12.32 15.18
N VAL A 86 -2.33 -12.40 15.29
CA VAL A 86 -1.40 -12.12 14.18
C VAL A 86 -0.87 -13.45 13.68
N LEU A 87 -1.11 -13.72 12.41
CA LEU A 87 -0.74 -14.97 11.76
C LEU A 87 0.67 -14.88 11.15
N GLN A 88 1.03 -13.71 10.63
CA GLN A 88 2.30 -13.44 9.98
C GLN A 88 2.68 -11.99 10.17
N LEU A 89 3.97 -11.71 10.33
CA LEU A 89 4.51 -10.36 10.44
C LEU A 89 5.83 -10.25 9.69
N GLU A 90 5.91 -9.26 8.82
CA GLU A 90 7.05 -9.02 7.93
C GLU A 90 7.42 -7.54 7.94
N PRO A 91 8.72 -7.19 7.85
CA PRO A 91 9.12 -5.82 7.58
C PRO A 91 8.49 -5.30 6.30
N PHE A 92 8.02 -4.05 6.30
CA PHE A 92 7.62 -3.37 5.07
C PHE A 92 8.87 -3.15 4.21
N ASP A 93 8.83 -3.65 2.98
CA ASP A 93 9.95 -3.50 2.07
C ASP A 93 9.94 -2.09 1.46
N SER A 94 10.86 -1.26 1.94
CA SER A 94 11.05 0.13 1.50
C SER A 94 12.07 0.28 0.38
N THR A 95 12.59 -0.84 -0.17
CA THR A 95 13.60 -0.78 -1.24
C THR A 95 13.03 -0.06 -2.46
N PRO A 96 13.69 0.97 -3.02
CA PRO A 96 13.17 1.71 -4.17
C PRO A 96 12.89 0.81 -5.37
N LEU A 97 11.79 1.07 -6.07
CA LEU A 97 11.55 0.55 -7.41
C LEU A 97 12.45 1.33 -8.38
N VAL A 98 13.25 0.61 -9.18
CA VAL A 98 14.11 1.20 -10.20
C VAL A 98 13.65 0.77 -11.59
N VAL A 99 12.98 1.66 -12.31
CA VAL A 99 12.48 1.40 -13.66
C VAL A 99 13.47 1.94 -14.69
N ARG A 100 14.04 1.02 -15.48
CA ARG A 100 14.95 1.36 -16.59
C ARG A 100 14.29 1.19 -17.95
N GLN A 101 13.27 0.35 -18.02
CA GLN A 101 12.53 0.10 -19.23
C GLN A 101 11.12 -0.37 -18.90
N VAL A 102 10.19 -0.15 -19.82
CA VAL A 102 8.82 -0.68 -19.77
C VAL A 102 8.44 -1.17 -21.17
N GLU A 103 7.64 -2.24 -21.23
CA GLU A 103 7.08 -2.74 -22.48
C GLU A 103 5.75 -2.03 -22.77
N SER A 104 5.57 -1.52 -23.99
CA SER A 104 4.37 -0.80 -24.40
C SER A 104 4.12 -1.00 -25.90
N GLY A 105 2.90 -1.37 -26.27
CA GLY A 105 2.49 -1.53 -27.68
C GLY A 105 3.40 -2.45 -28.53
N GLY A 106 4.08 -3.42 -27.92
CA GLY A 106 5.04 -4.30 -28.60
C GLY A 106 6.44 -3.71 -28.79
N ALA A 107 6.76 -2.59 -28.14
CA ALA A 107 8.08 -1.97 -28.13
C ALA A 107 8.61 -1.80 -26.69
N THR A 108 9.93 -1.92 -26.53
CA THR A 108 10.61 -1.60 -25.27
C THR A 108 10.96 -0.11 -25.22
N LEU A 109 10.39 0.60 -24.26
CA LEU A 109 10.74 1.97 -23.94
C LEU A 109 11.91 1.96 -22.95
N ARG A 110 13.05 2.56 -23.30
CA ARG A 110 14.21 2.66 -22.39
C ARG A 110 14.31 4.06 -21.83
N PHE A 111 14.29 4.22 -20.52
CA PHE A 111 14.46 5.53 -19.91
C PHE A 111 15.93 5.96 -19.96
N LEU A 112 16.18 7.22 -20.38
CA LEU A 112 17.51 7.82 -20.43
C LEU A 112 18.13 7.95 -19.04
N THR A 113 17.28 8.27 -18.05
CA THR A 113 17.60 8.23 -16.63
C THR A 113 16.64 7.25 -15.97
N PRO A 114 17.11 6.29 -15.16
CA PRO A 114 16.22 5.39 -14.43
C PRO A 114 15.22 6.19 -13.58
N ILE A 115 13.96 5.77 -13.60
CA ILE A 115 12.95 6.27 -12.68
C ILE A 115 13.13 5.51 -11.37
N GLU A 116 13.38 6.24 -10.28
CA GLU A 116 13.47 5.68 -8.93
C GLU A 116 12.26 6.15 -8.12
N VAL A 117 11.49 5.21 -7.58
CA VAL A 117 10.30 5.51 -6.76
C VAL A 117 10.41 4.76 -5.44
N GLU A 118 10.33 5.51 -4.35
CA GLU A 118 10.32 4.93 -3.01
C GLU A 118 8.91 4.43 -2.67
N PRO A 119 8.73 3.12 -2.37
CA PRO A 119 7.46 2.63 -1.90
C PRO A 119 7.16 3.18 -0.52
N ARG A 120 5.93 3.65 -0.33
CA ARG A 120 5.43 4.11 0.97
C ARG A 120 4.18 3.33 1.40
N PRO A 121 3.99 3.11 2.70
CA PRO A 121 2.75 2.56 3.21
C PRO A 121 1.65 3.63 3.16
N VAL A 122 0.52 3.33 2.53
CA VAL A 122 -0.68 4.16 2.58
C VAL A 122 -1.84 3.27 3.01
N HIS A 123 -2.38 3.54 4.19
CA HIS A 123 -3.35 2.67 4.85
C HIS A 123 -2.80 1.23 4.99
N ASP A 124 -3.39 0.25 4.33
CA ASP A 124 -3.02 -1.16 4.29
C ASP A 124 -2.32 -1.59 2.98
N MET A 125 -1.98 -0.63 2.11
CA MET A 125 -1.40 -0.85 0.79
C MET A 125 0.04 -0.33 0.64
N TYR A 126 0.74 -0.87 -0.36
CA TYR A 126 1.90 -0.22 -0.97
C TYR A 126 1.43 0.89 -1.89
N ALA A 127 2.07 2.04 -1.84
CA ALA A 127 1.87 3.15 -2.77
C ALA A 127 3.21 3.58 -3.39
N LEU A 128 3.16 3.89 -4.68
CA LEU A 128 4.24 4.41 -5.51
C LEU A 128 3.74 5.68 -6.17
N ASP A 129 4.33 6.83 -5.81
CA ASP A 129 4.02 8.10 -6.46
C ASP A 129 5.21 8.59 -7.25
N PHE A 130 4.93 9.00 -8.48
CA PHE A 130 5.91 9.67 -9.32
C PHE A 130 5.31 10.98 -9.85
N PRO A 131 5.38 12.06 -9.04
CA PRO A 131 4.83 13.36 -9.37
C PRO A 131 5.25 13.95 -10.73
N PRO A 132 6.48 13.73 -11.25
CA PRO A 132 6.87 14.26 -12.56
C PRO A 132 5.98 13.81 -13.73
N LEU A 133 5.25 12.69 -13.58
CA LEU A 133 4.31 12.17 -14.57
C LEU A 133 2.89 12.06 -14.01
N ASP A 134 2.61 12.66 -12.85
CA ASP A 134 1.33 12.55 -12.12
C ASP A 134 0.86 11.11 -11.89
N ILE A 135 1.80 10.18 -11.69
CA ILE A 135 1.48 8.77 -11.44
C ILE A 135 1.28 8.55 -9.95
N MET A 136 0.16 7.92 -9.58
CA MET A 136 -0.09 7.37 -8.25
C MET A 136 -0.63 5.96 -8.40
N ALA A 137 0.19 4.97 -8.05
CA ALA A 137 -0.15 3.55 -8.14
C ALA A 137 -0.14 2.91 -6.75
N SER A 138 -1.07 1.98 -6.50
CA SER A 138 -1.14 1.27 -5.22
C SER A 138 -1.59 -0.17 -5.38
N GLY A 139 -1.21 -1.03 -4.43
CA GLY A 139 -1.62 -2.43 -4.39
C GLY A 139 -1.50 -3.01 -2.98
N GLU A 140 -2.21 -4.12 -2.72
CA GLU A 140 -2.15 -4.81 -1.43
C GLU A 140 -0.78 -5.44 -1.23
N THR A 141 -0.14 -5.84 -2.32
CA THR A 141 1.24 -6.33 -2.36
C THR A 141 2.18 -5.37 -3.08
N ARG A 142 3.47 -5.49 -2.79
CA ARG A 142 4.52 -4.74 -3.51
C ARG A 142 4.43 -5.01 -5.01
N ALA A 143 4.27 -6.27 -5.40
CA ALA A 143 4.19 -6.69 -6.80
C ALA A 143 2.98 -6.08 -7.52
N GLU A 144 1.83 -5.98 -6.86
CA GLU A 144 0.64 -5.32 -7.42
C GLU A 144 0.86 -3.82 -7.62
N ALA A 145 1.43 -3.13 -6.63
CA ALA A 145 1.73 -1.70 -6.76
C ALA A 145 2.73 -1.44 -7.89
N GLU A 146 3.78 -2.26 -8.00
CA GLU A 146 4.77 -2.17 -9.09
C GLU A 146 4.13 -2.45 -10.46
N ALA A 147 3.27 -3.46 -10.57
CA ALA A 147 2.55 -3.76 -11.81
C ALA A 147 1.66 -2.59 -12.23
N ALA A 148 0.85 -2.05 -11.31
CA ALA A 148 -0.01 -0.89 -11.55
C ALA A 148 0.79 0.35 -11.98
N PHE A 149 1.97 0.57 -11.38
CA PHE A 149 2.87 1.66 -11.76
C PHE A 149 3.40 1.51 -13.18
N LEU A 150 3.82 0.30 -13.56
CA LEU A 150 4.33 0.02 -14.90
C LEU A 150 3.23 0.12 -15.96
N ASP A 151 2.02 -0.34 -15.64
CA ASP A 151 0.86 -0.22 -16.53
C ASP A 151 0.51 1.26 -16.78
N GLU A 152 0.53 2.10 -15.75
CA GLU A 152 0.29 3.54 -15.88
C GLU A 152 1.37 4.21 -16.75
N LEU A 153 2.64 3.85 -16.55
CA LEU A 153 3.74 4.33 -17.41
C LEU A 153 3.55 3.96 -18.87
N ALA A 154 3.19 2.70 -19.15
CA ALA A 154 2.93 2.23 -20.51
C ALA A 154 1.73 2.97 -21.12
N TRP A 155 0.66 3.13 -20.37
CA TRP A 155 -0.55 3.83 -20.79
C TRP A 155 -0.27 5.32 -21.11
N LEU A 156 0.48 6.02 -20.26
CA LEU A 156 0.87 7.42 -20.49
C LEU A 156 1.65 7.58 -21.80
N TRP A 157 2.53 6.62 -22.10
CA TRP A 157 3.27 6.64 -23.34
C TRP A 157 2.39 6.42 -24.56
N GLU A 158 1.51 5.41 -24.53
CA GLU A 158 0.58 5.11 -25.63
C GLU A 158 -0.39 6.25 -25.87
N THR A 159 -0.86 6.88 -24.79
CA THR A 159 -1.89 7.91 -24.85
C THR A 159 -1.32 9.27 -25.22
N TYR A 160 -0.22 9.70 -24.59
CA TYR A 160 0.25 11.09 -24.72
C TYR A 160 1.47 11.24 -25.61
N ALA A 161 2.45 10.33 -25.54
CA ALA A 161 3.65 10.45 -26.36
C ALA A 161 3.36 10.20 -27.85
N GLN A 162 2.31 9.44 -28.17
CA GLN A 162 1.90 9.12 -29.54
C GLN A 162 0.73 9.97 -30.06
N ALA A 163 0.07 10.76 -29.21
CA ALA A 163 -1.04 11.60 -29.62
C ALA A 163 -0.62 12.77 -30.53
N ASP A 164 -1.56 13.20 -31.37
CA ASP A 164 -1.45 14.44 -32.14
C ASP A 164 -1.49 15.64 -31.17
N ALA A 165 -0.54 16.55 -31.32
CA ALA A 165 -0.43 17.76 -30.51
C ALA A 165 -1.70 18.62 -30.57
N THR A 166 -2.42 18.57 -31.70
CA THR A 166 -3.60 19.39 -31.96
C THR A 166 -4.87 18.90 -31.26
N THR A 167 -4.84 17.69 -30.69
CA THR A 167 -5.99 17.05 -30.04
C THR A 167 -5.90 17.01 -28.51
N LEU A 168 -4.80 17.51 -27.92
CA LEU A 168 -4.55 17.42 -26.48
C LEU A 168 -5.00 18.69 -25.75
N ALA A 169 -5.52 18.51 -24.54
CA ALA A 169 -5.69 19.59 -23.57
C ALA A 169 -4.33 20.11 -23.10
N GLU A 170 -4.29 21.30 -22.50
CA GLU A 170 -3.05 21.99 -22.09
C GLU A 170 -2.17 21.12 -21.16
N ASP A 171 -2.75 20.53 -20.12
CA ASP A 171 -2.03 19.63 -19.19
C ASP A 171 -1.45 18.38 -19.89
N ALA A 172 -2.16 17.88 -20.90
CA ALA A 172 -1.69 16.74 -21.70
C ALA A 172 -0.57 17.12 -22.69
N ALA A 173 -0.48 18.40 -23.08
CA ALA A 173 0.61 18.89 -23.91
C ALA A 173 1.93 18.98 -23.13
N GLU A 174 1.89 19.32 -21.82
CA GLU A 174 3.06 19.32 -20.94
C GLU A 174 3.63 17.91 -20.74
N LEU A 175 2.75 16.91 -20.52
CA LEU A 175 3.14 15.50 -20.44
C LEU A 175 3.77 15.02 -21.76
N ARG A 176 3.15 15.36 -22.90
CA ARG A 176 3.70 15.03 -24.23
C ARG A 176 5.05 15.69 -24.51
N ALA A 177 5.32 16.89 -23.98
CA ALA A 177 6.62 17.54 -24.11
C ALA A 177 7.71 16.87 -23.26
N THR A 178 7.32 16.32 -22.10
CA THR A 178 8.23 15.73 -21.11
C THR A 178 8.62 14.29 -21.47
N LEU A 179 7.65 13.45 -21.85
CA LEU A 179 7.85 12.02 -22.09
C LEU A 179 8.96 11.68 -23.14
N PRO A 180 9.05 12.35 -24.31
CA PRO A 180 10.09 12.07 -25.30
C PRO A 180 11.50 12.43 -24.82
N GLY A 181 11.62 13.38 -23.89
CA GLY A 181 12.90 13.75 -23.27
C GLY A 181 13.38 12.76 -22.21
N MET A 182 12.53 11.82 -21.79
CA MET A 182 12.83 10.82 -20.76
C MET A 182 13.18 9.45 -21.35
N VAL A 183 12.83 9.18 -22.61
CA VAL A 183 12.86 7.83 -23.20
C VAL A 183 13.61 7.81 -24.52
N GLN A 184 14.45 6.80 -24.71
CA GLN A 184 14.96 6.38 -26.00
C GLN A 184 14.20 5.12 -26.44
N LYS A 185 13.60 5.15 -27.64
CA LYS A 185 13.04 3.93 -28.23
C LYS A 185 14.20 2.97 -28.52
N GLY A 186 14.19 1.79 -27.90
CA GLY A 186 15.08 0.71 -28.30
C GLY A 186 14.65 0.17 -29.66
N ALA A 187 15.60 -0.10 -30.55
CA ALA A 187 15.32 -0.95 -31.70
C ALA A 187 15.07 -2.38 -31.20
N SER A 188 13.96 -2.98 -31.63
CA SER A 188 13.70 -4.43 -31.49
C SER A 188 14.72 -5.26 -32.26
#